data_AF-B2G3T2-F1
#
_entry.id   AF-B2G3T2-F1
#
_cell.length_a   1.000
_cell.length_b   1.000
_cell.length_c   1.000
_cell.angle_alpha   90.00
_cell.angle_beta   90.00
_cell.angle_gamma   90.00
#
_symmetry.space_group_name_H-M   'P 1'
#
loop_
_entity.id
_entity.type
_entity.pdbx_description
1 polymer ?
#
loop_
_entity_poly.entity_id
_entity_poly.type
_entity_poly.pdbx_seq_one_letter_code
_entity_poly.pdbx_strand_id
1 'polypeptide(L)'
;MQLVFLATLLCGFLSTVSAITVKGRFDVDTINITGVTWSKTFFKLYQVGNYSGLPYHAKAQLKNDNGDFEFQNLPVNPGLNATTYFVLYSGSVDFNLKPNRVLVELINKDGDGESVEINAYRNVFGKEYFPSPDIVHPEELEPIETDPFIPITLVQMAPVRAYYEQRNTGMLQSGPLATLLDARWKQAGWITLIILMVFPIILEKLD
;
A
#
# COMPACT_ATOMS: atom_id res chain seq x y z
N MET A 1 -52.16 19.61 -16.61
CA MET A 1 -51.12 18.88 -17.38
C MET A 1 -49.70 19.35 -17.08
N GLN A 2 -49.42 20.66 -16.95
CA GLN A 2 -48.06 21.16 -16.65
C GLN A 2 -47.46 20.66 -15.32
N LEU A 3 -48.28 20.48 -14.28
CA LEU A 3 -47.84 19.95 -12.98
C LEU A 3 -47.38 18.48 -13.03
N VAL A 4 -48.00 17.66 -13.88
CA VAL A 4 -47.63 16.24 -14.05
C VAL A 4 -46.32 16.12 -14.85
N PHE A 5 -46.12 17.00 -15.83
CA PHE A 5 -44.87 17.10 -16.57
C PHE A 5 -43.72 17.59 -15.69
N LEU A 6 -43.97 18.57 -14.81
CA LEU A 6 -42.98 19.03 -13.85
C LEU A 6 -42.63 17.94 -12.83
N ALA A 7 -43.62 17.21 -12.31
CA ALA A 7 -43.41 16.13 -11.35
C ALA A 7 -42.65 14.93 -11.93
N THR A 8 -42.94 14.55 -13.19
CA THR A 8 -42.20 13.49 -13.88
C THR A 8 -40.77 13.91 -14.22
N LEU A 9 -40.55 15.18 -14.58
CA LEU A 9 -39.22 15.75 -14.82
C LEU A 9 -38.41 15.83 -13.51
N LEU A 10 -39.04 16.21 -12.39
CA LEU A 10 -38.41 16.24 -11.07
C LEU A 10 -38.07 14.83 -10.54
N CYS A 11 -38.97 13.86 -10.72
CA CYS A 11 -38.69 12.45 -10.40
C CYS A 11 -37.58 11.86 -11.30
N GLY A 12 -37.46 12.31 -12.55
CA GLY A 12 -36.33 11.95 -13.42
C GLY A 12 -35.00 12.44 -12.89
N PHE A 13 -34.93 13.67 -12.35
CA PHE A 13 -33.72 14.21 -11.72
C PHE A 13 -33.40 13.58 -10.36
N LEU A 14 -34.39 13.02 -9.68
CA LEU A 14 -34.26 12.34 -8.39
C LEU A 14 -33.99 10.84 -8.52
N SER A 15 -33.77 10.32 -9.73
CA SER A 15 -33.26 8.96 -9.89
C SER A 15 -31.86 8.91 -9.24
N THR A 16 -31.86 8.38 -8.02
CA THR A 16 -30.72 8.26 -7.15
C THR A 16 -29.67 7.43 -7.84
N VAL A 17 -28.59 8.09 -8.30
CA VAL A 17 -27.37 7.38 -8.65
C VAL A 17 -26.91 6.68 -7.38
N SER A 18 -27.07 5.35 -7.33
CA SER A 18 -26.49 4.54 -6.27
C SER A 18 -24.98 4.75 -6.30
N ALA A 19 -24.49 5.50 -5.32
CA ALA A 19 -23.11 5.91 -5.25
C ALA A 19 -22.33 4.91 -4.40
N ILE A 20 -21.55 4.07 -5.04
CA ILE A 20 -20.73 3.09 -4.32
C ILE A 20 -19.61 3.82 -3.60
N THR A 21 -19.37 3.41 -2.36
CA THR A 21 -18.35 4.00 -1.50
C THR A 21 -17.38 2.93 -1.05
N VAL A 22 -16.09 3.14 -1.31
CA VAL A 22 -15.02 2.28 -0.80
C VAL A 22 -14.41 2.97 0.43
N LYS A 23 -14.43 2.28 1.56
CA LYS A 23 -13.92 2.76 2.85
C LYS A 23 -12.61 2.09 3.20
N GLY A 24 -11.69 2.85 3.77
CA GLY A 24 -10.47 2.32 4.35
C GLY A 24 -10.11 3.05 5.62
N ARG A 25 -9.23 2.46 6.41
CA ARG A 25 -8.71 3.05 7.65
C ARG A 25 -7.20 2.94 7.70
N PHE A 26 -6.55 4.04 8.03
CA PHE A 26 -5.17 4.04 8.45
C PHE A 26 -5.11 3.62 9.93
N ASP A 27 -4.94 2.33 10.13
CA ASP A 27 -5.03 1.66 11.43
C ASP A 27 -3.64 1.57 12.06
N VAL A 28 -3.40 2.43 13.05
CA VAL A 28 -2.11 2.56 13.74
C VAL A 28 -2.30 2.79 15.22
N ASP A 29 -1.96 1.78 16.04
CA ASP A 29 -2.00 1.91 17.50
C ASP A 29 -0.81 2.69 18.06
N THR A 30 0.29 2.76 17.32
CA THR A 30 1.58 3.24 17.83
C THR A 30 1.77 4.75 17.71
N ILE A 31 0.96 5.44 16.90
CA ILE A 31 1.15 6.85 16.57
C ILE A 31 -0.19 7.58 16.67
N ASN A 32 -0.19 8.72 17.37
CA ASN A 32 -1.34 9.60 17.37
C ASN A 32 -1.50 10.26 16.00
N ILE A 33 -2.62 9.97 15.34
CA ILE A 33 -3.01 10.65 14.11
C ILE A 33 -3.36 12.09 14.48
N THR A 34 -2.68 13.05 13.86
CA THR A 34 -2.93 14.49 14.05
C THR A 34 -3.12 15.18 12.70
N GLY A 35 -3.55 16.44 12.70
CA GLY A 35 -3.73 17.22 11.47
C GLY A 35 -2.49 17.29 10.56
N VAL A 36 -1.28 17.19 11.13
CA VAL A 36 -0.04 17.12 10.32
C VAL A 36 0.01 15.80 9.55
N THR A 37 -0.28 14.68 10.22
CA THR A 37 -0.38 13.34 9.62
C THR A 37 -1.40 13.30 8.49
N TRP A 38 -2.55 13.98 8.65
CA TRP A 38 -3.61 14.06 7.64
C TRP A 38 -3.12 14.67 6.33
N SER A 39 -2.40 15.80 6.41
CA SER A 39 -1.94 16.51 5.23
C SER A 39 -0.90 15.74 4.42
N LYS A 40 -0.10 14.93 5.12
CA LYS A 40 1.06 14.21 4.56
C LYS A 40 0.74 12.78 4.14
N THR A 41 -0.42 12.25 4.52
CA THR A 41 -0.90 10.93 4.14
C THR A 41 -1.98 11.07 3.08
N PHE A 42 -1.86 10.30 2.00
CA PHE A 42 -2.78 10.37 0.88
C PHE A 42 -3.06 8.99 0.30
N PHE A 43 -4.27 8.83 -0.19
CA PHE A 43 -4.74 7.64 -0.86
C PHE A 43 -5.17 8.04 -2.27
N LYS A 44 -4.81 7.24 -3.27
CA LYS A 44 -5.25 7.46 -4.64
C LYS A 44 -5.93 6.20 -5.13
N LEU A 45 -7.07 6.35 -5.78
CA LEU A 45 -7.80 5.26 -6.39
C LEU A 45 -7.85 5.48 -7.90
N TYR A 46 -7.44 4.48 -8.66
CA TYR A 46 -7.43 4.52 -10.12
C TYR A 46 -8.18 3.32 -10.68
N GLN A 47 -9.10 3.54 -11.61
CA GLN A 47 -9.77 2.45 -12.31
C GLN A 47 -8.80 1.78 -13.29
N VAL A 48 -8.80 0.45 -13.33
CA VAL A 48 -7.97 -0.33 -14.24
C VAL A 48 -8.83 -1.39 -14.94
N GLY A 49 -8.63 -1.55 -16.24
CA GLY A 49 -9.36 -2.55 -17.02
C GLY A 49 -10.87 -2.28 -17.17
N ASN A 50 -11.44 -2.81 -18.23
CA ASN A 50 -12.88 -2.87 -18.50
C ASN A 50 -13.67 -1.59 -18.13
N TYR A 51 -13.27 -0.44 -18.67
CA TYR A 51 -14.00 0.82 -18.51
C TYR A 51 -14.31 1.44 -19.87
N SER A 52 -15.46 2.13 -19.99
CA SER A 52 -15.84 2.85 -21.19
C SER A 52 -15.51 4.35 -21.03
N GLY A 53 -14.59 4.84 -21.87
CA GLY A 53 -14.17 6.25 -21.85
C GLY A 53 -12.91 6.52 -21.04
N LEU A 54 -12.94 7.59 -20.21
CA LEU A 54 -11.79 7.97 -19.38
C LEU A 54 -11.81 7.18 -18.07
N PRO A 55 -10.66 6.63 -17.62
CA PRO A 55 -10.58 5.90 -16.37
C PRO A 55 -10.88 6.83 -15.19
N TYR A 56 -11.66 6.34 -14.23
CA TYR A 56 -11.88 7.08 -12.99
C TYR A 56 -10.59 7.23 -12.20
N HIS A 57 -10.37 8.44 -11.67
CA HIS A 57 -9.27 8.76 -10.78
C HIS A 57 -9.76 9.63 -9.63
N ALA A 58 -9.41 9.25 -8.40
CA ALA A 58 -9.70 10.05 -7.22
C ALA A 58 -8.54 10.04 -6.23
N LYS A 59 -8.50 11.06 -5.38
CA LYS A 59 -7.57 11.18 -4.26
C LYS A 59 -8.36 11.45 -2.98
N ALA A 60 -8.06 10.69 -1.94
CA ALA A 60 -8.58 10.88 -0.60
C ALA A 60 -7.46 11.20 0.39
N GLN A 61 -7.82 11.90 1.46
CA GLN A 61 -6.98 12.13 2.64
C GLN A 61 -7.70 11.56 3.86
N LEU A 62 -6.99 11.49 4.99
CA LEU A 62 -7.58 11.11 6.27
C LEU A 62 -8.65 12.14 6.67
N LYS A 63 -9.78 11.65 7.19
CA LYS A 63 -10.94 12.47 7.57
C LYS A 63 -10.99 12.76 9.07
N ASN A 64 -10.43 11.89 9.90
CA ASN A 64 -10.54 11.96 11.34
C ASN A 64 -9.31 11.36 12.05
N ASP A 65 -9.30 11.48 13.37
CA ASP A 65 -8.24 10.96 14.23
C ASP A 65 -8.25 9.42 14.33
N ASN A 66 -9.33 8.77 13.88
CA ASN A 66 -9.40 7.32 13.75
C ASN A 66 -8.72 6.80 12.47
N GLY A 67 -8.27 7.71 11.60
CA GLY A 67 -7.58 7.35 10.36
C GLY A 67 -8.51 6.95 9.21
N ASP A 68 -9.80 7.25 9.28
CA ASP A 68 -10.75 6.89 8.23
C ASP A 68 -10.52 7.69 6.94
N PHE A 69 -10.61 7.01 5.79
CA PHE A 69 -10.67 7.62 4.47
C PHE A 69 -11.72 6.90 3.61
N GLU A 70 -12.30 7.61 2.65
CA GLU A 70 -13.27 7.01 1.75
C GLU A 70 -13.25 7.66 0.38
N PHE A 71 -13.60 6.85 -0.61
CA PHE A 71 -13.86 7.26 -1.98
C PHE A 71 -15.36 7.09 -2.21
N GLN A 72 -16.02 8.16 -2.64
CA GLN A 72 -17.47 8.18 -2.87
C GLN A 72 -17.75 8.25 -4.37
N ASN A 73 -18.95 7.82 -4.76
CA ASN A 73 -19.42 7.86 -6.15
C ASN A 73 -18.51 7.09 -7.12
N LEU A 74 -18.11 5.87 -6.75
CA LEU A 74 -17.33 5.02 -7.65
C LEU A 74 -18.23 4.53 -8.80
N PRO A 75 -17.76 4.62 -10.06
CA PRO A 75 -18.47 4.03 -11.17
C PRO A 75 -18.39 2.50 -11.10
N VAL A 76 -19.50 1.84 -11.43
CA VAL A 76 -19.57 0.38 -11.55
C VAL A 76 -20.12 0.00 -12.91
N ASN A 77 -19.52 -1.02 -13.49
CA ASN A 77 -19.97 -1.58 -14.74
C ASN A 77 -21.37 -2.20 -14.59
N PRO A 78 -22.33 -1.85 -15.47
CA PRO A 78 -23.64 -2.47 -15.47
C PRO A 78 -23.54 -3.91 -16.01
N GLY A 79 -24.41 -4.80 -15.52
CA GLY A 79 -24.46 -6.19 -15.94
C GLY A 79 -24.25 -7.18 -14.81
N LEU A 80 -24.85 -8.36 -14.95
CA LEU A 80 -24.80 -9.42 -13.95
C LEU A 80 -23.37 -9.95 -13.80
N ASN A 81 -22.84 -9.93 -12.59
CA ASN A 81 -21.46 -10.27 -12.24
C ASN A 81 -20.41 -9.46 -13.02
N ALA A 82 -20.76 -8.24 -13.45
CA ALA A 82 -19.80 -7.33 -14.06
C ALA A 82 -18.79 -6.87 -13.01
N THR A 83 -17.50 -7.08 -13.29
CA THR A 83 -16.41 -6.66 -12.42
C THR A 83 -15.91 -5.28 -12.82
N THR A 84 -15.62 -4.45 -11.81
CA THR A 84 -14.94 -3.17 -11.98
C THR A 84 -13.72 -3.15 -11.07
N TYR A 85 -12.54 -2.99 -11.65
CA TYR A 85 -11.30 -3.02 -10.90
C TYR A 85 -10.76 -1.62 -10.65
N PHE A 86 -10.31 -1.42 -9.43
CA PHE A 86 -9.60 -0.22 -9.01
C PHE A 86 -8.28 -0.61 -8.35
N VAL A 87 -7.30 0.26 -8.45
CA VAL A 87 -6.05 0.14 -7.73
C VAL A 87 -5.97 1.27 -6.72
N LEU A 88 -5.94 0.88 -5.45
CA LEU A 88 -5.70 1.76 -4.33
C LEU A 88 -4.19 1.85 -4.07
N TYR A 89 -3.71 3.09 -4.06
CA TYR A 89 -2.35 3.47 -3.74
C TYR A 89 -2.35 4.21 -2.42
N SER A 90 -1.72 3.61 -1.41
CA SER A 90 -1.49 4.27 -0.13
C SER A 90 -0.09 4.91 -0.12
N GLY A 91 -0.01 6.14 0.36
CA GLY A 91 1.25 6.85 0.48
C GLY A 91 1.25 7.81 1.65
N SER A 92 2.41 7.93 2.29
CA SER A 92 2.67 9.01 3.25
C SER A 92 4.04 9.60 2.96
N VAL A 93 4.20 10.88 3.29
CA VAL A 93 5.53 11.52 3.31
C VAL A 93 6.31 10.96 4.50
N ASP A 94 5.76 11.01 5.70
CA ASP A 94 6.52 10.71 6.91
C ASP A 94 6.65 9.19 7.20
N PHE A 95 5.73 8.37 6.69
CA PHE A 95 5.62 6.96 7.06
C PHE A 95 5.73 6.00 5.88
N ASN A 96 6.22 4.78 6.15
CA ASN A 96 6.13 3.67 5.22
C ASN A 96 4.86 2.86 5.50
N LEU A 97 3.91 2.93 4.57
CA LEU A 97 2.62 2.26 4.68
C LEU A 97 2.63 0.87 4.07
N LYS A 98 1.84 -0.05 4.64
CA LYS A 98 1.53 -1.37 4.08
C LYS A 98 0.02 -1.66 4.25
N PRO A 99 -0.65 -2.27 3.27
CA PRO A 99 -0.19 -2.50 1.91
C PRO A 99 -0.05 -1.19 1.12
N ASN A 100 0.99 -1.07 0.29
CA ASN A 100 1.22 0.09 -0.58
C ASN A 100 0.29 0.06 -1.81
N ARG A 101 0.08 -1.14 -2.36
CA ARG A 101 -0.76 -1.42 -3.52
C ARG A 101 -1.88 -2.38 -3.12
N VAL A 102 -3.12 -2.02 -3.39
CA VAL A 102 -4.28 -2.88 -3.17
C VAL A 102 -5.11 -2.89 -4.45
N LEU A 103 -5.46 -4.07 -4.95
CA LEU A 103 -6.47 -4.23 -5.99
C LEU A 103 -7.83 -4.28 -5.29
N VAL A 104 -8.74 -3.39 -5.67
CA VAL A 104 -10.12 -3.38 -5.20
C VAL A 104 -10.99 -3.85 -6.36
N GLU A 105 -11.74 -4.91 -6.14
CA GLU A 105 -12.68 -5.46 -7.10
C GLU A 105 -14.10 -5.20 -6.61
N LEU A 106 -14.90 -4.60 -7.49
CA LEU A 106 -16.33 -4.39 -7.29
C LEU A 106 -17.10 -5.35 -8.20
N ILE A 107 -17.90 -6.23 -7.60
CA ILE A 107 -18.71 -7.21 -8.33
C ILE A 107 -20.18 -6.80 -8.24
N ASN A 108 -20.80 -6.52 -9.38
CA ASN A 108 -22.23 -6.19 -9.46
C ASN A 108 -23.08 -7.48 -9.43
N LYS A 109 -23.76 -7.76 -8.29
CA LYS A 109 -24.54 -9.01 -8.12
C LYS A 109 -25.91 -8.97 -8.78
N ASP A 110 -26.54 -7.79 -8.81
CA ASP A 110 -27.95 -7.65 -9.23
C ASP A 110 -28.11 -7.09 -10.66
N GLY A 111 -27.01 -6.75 -11.33
CA GLY A 111 -27.00 -6.24 -12.70
C GLY A 111 -27.27 -4.74 -12.81
N ASP A 112 -28.14 -4.21 -11.95
CA ASP A 112 -28.51 -2.78 -11.91
C ASP A 112 -27.57 -1.93 -11.03
N GLY A 113 -26.58 -2.54 -10.37
CA GLY A 113 -25.55 -1.82 -9.61
C GLY A 113 -25.96 -1.39 -8.19
N GLU A 114 -27.09 -1.87 -7.68
CA GLU A 114 -27.55 -1.58 -6.32
C GLU A 114 -26.87 -2.46 -5.25
N SER A 115 -26.65 -3.74 -5.55
CA SER A 115 -25.93 -4.68 -4.68
C SER A 115 -24.56 -4.99 -5.26
N VAL A 116 -23.52 -4.47 -4.59
CA VAL A 116 -22.14 -4.65 -5.02
C VAL A 116 -21.30 -5.23 -3.89
N GLU A 117 -20.60 -6.31 -4.21
CA GLU A 117 -19.62 -6.92 -3.33
C GLU A 117 -18.25 -6.28 -3.56
N ILE A 118 -17.56 -5.97 -2.46
CA ILE A 118 -16.25 -5.31 -2.47
C ILE A 118 -15.21 -6.30 -1.97
N ASN A 119 -14.36 -6.75 -2.89
CA ASN A 119 -13.19 -7.55 -2.57
C ASN A 119 -11.94 -6.69 -2.65
N ALA A 120 -10.95 -6.97 -1.81
CA ALA A 120 -9.66 -6.30 -1.86
C ALA A 120 -8.54 -7.33 -1.81
N TYR A 121 -7.48 -7.10 -2.57
CA TYR A 121 -6.34 -7.99 -2.66
C TYR A 121 -5.05 -7.21 -2.51
N ARG A 122 -4.13 -7.76 -1.73
CA ARG A 122 -2.81 -7.19 -1.52
C ARG A 122 -1.94 -7.39 -2.75
N ASN A 123 -1.27 -6.33 -3.19
CA ASN A 123 -0.22 -6.45 -4.19
C ASN A 123 1.08 -5.77 -3.73
N VAL A 124 2.18 -6.11 -4.41
CA VAL A 124 3.51 -5.54 -4.22
C VAL A 124 3.89 -4.74 -5.47
N PHE A 125 4.70 -3.70 -5.30
CA PHE A 125 5.18 -2.90 -6.42
C PHE A 125 5.99 -3.76 -7.40
N GLY A 126 5.65 -3.68 -8.69
CA GLY A 126 6.32 -4.42 -9.77
C GLY A 126 5.73 -5.80 -10.07
N LYS A 127 4.74 -6.27 -9.29
CA LYS A 127 3.99 -7.51 -9.58
C LYS A 127 2.70 -7.16 -10.34
N GLU A 128 2.37 -7.97 -11.34
CA GLU A 128 1.15 -7.83 -12.12
C GLU A 128 -0.09 -8.08 -11.25
N TYR A 129 -1.20 -7.39 -11.56
CA TYR A 129 -2.46 -7.54 -10.82
C TYR A 129 -3.30 -8.72 -11.31
N PHE A 130 -3.23 -8.96 -12.61
CA PHE A 130 -3.99 -10.00 -13.28
C PHE A 130 -2.99 -10.98 -13.87
N PRO A 131 -3.27 -12.28 -13.77
CA PRO A 131 -2.39 -13.28 -14.36
C PRO A 131 -2.44 -13.23 -15.87
N SER A 132 -1.33 -13.62 -16.50
CA SER A 132 -1.29 -13.82 -17.94
C SER A 132 -2.23 -14.96 -18.35
N PRO A 133 -3.01 -14.80 -19.44
CA PRO A 133 -4.05 -15.76 -19.83
C PRO A 133 -3.51 -17.14 -20.20
N ASP A 134 -2.21 -17.24 -20.52
CA ASP A 134 -1.56 -18.47 -20.95
C ASP A 134 -1.17 -19.40 -19.78
N ILE A 135 -1.30 -18.94 -18.54
CA ILE A 135 -0.89 -19.70 -17.34
C ILE A 135 -2.05 -20.55 -16.84
N VAL A 136 -1.89 -21.88 -16.90
CA VAL A 136 -2.84 -22.85 -16.35
C VAL A 136 -2.60 -22.93 -14.84
N HIS A 137 -3.45 -22.25 -14.05
CA HIS A 137 -3.32 -22.05 -12.58
C HIS A 137 -2.29 -20.99 -12.17
N PRO A 138 -2.59 -19.71 -12.39
CA PRO A 138 -1.73 -18.64 -11.93
C PRO A 138 -1.75 -18.49 -10.41
N GLU A 139 -0.71 -17.83 -9.89
CA GLU A 139 -0.67 -17.39 -8.50
C GLU A 139 -1.73 -16.29 -8.27
N GLU A 140 -2.59 -16.48 -7.26
CA GLU A 140 -3.60 -15.51 -6.87
C GLU A 140 -3.04 -14.49 -5.87
N LEU A 141 -3.63 -13.29 -5.84
CA LEU A 141 -3.27 -12.26 -4.87
C LEU A 141 -3.87 -12.59 -3.50
N GLU A 142 -3.14 -12.28 -2.43
CA GLU A 142 -3.63 -12.47 -1.06
C GLU A 142 -4.87 -11.59 -0.80
N PRO A 143 -6.03 -12.15 -0.42
CA PRO A 143 -7.20 -11.36 -0.09
C PRO A 143 -6.98 -10.57 1.22
N ILE A 144 -7.61 -9.40 1.30
CA ILE A 144 -7.65 -8.53 2.47
C ILE A 144 -9.11 -8.43 2.91
N GLU A 145 -9.34 -8.51 4.22
CA GLU A 145 -10.69 -8.27 4.79
C GLU A 145 -11.14 -6.83 4.51
N THR A 146 -12.34 -6.69 3.94
CA THR A 146 -12.92 -5.40 3.51
C THR A 146 -14.04 -4.90 4.42
N ASP A 147 -14.60 -5.77 5.27
CA ASP A 147 -15.65 -5.45 6.24
C ASP A 147 -15.04 -5.34 7.64
N PRO A 148 -15.08 -4.16 8.32
CA PRO A 148 -15.82 -2.94 7.98
C PRO A 148 -15.09 -1.90 7.12
N PHE A 149 -13.78 -2.06 6.91
CA PHE A 149 -12.95 -1.16 6.11
C PHE A 149 -11.69 -1.88 5.61
N ILE A 150 -11.05 -1.33 4.56
CA ILE A 150 -9.73 -1.80 4.12
C ILE A 150 -8.64 -1.29 5.07
N PRO A 151 -7.90 -2.15 5.80
CA PRO A 151 -6.88 -1.73 6.76
C PRO A 151 -5.57 -1.36 6.06
N ILE A 152 -5.06 -0.16 6.33
CA ILE A 152 -3.73 0.30 5.95
C ILE A 152 -2.94 0.54 7.23
N THR A 153 -1.80 -0.14 7.38
CA THR A 153 -0.96 -0.12 8.59
C THR A 153 0.47 0.36 8.27
N LEU A 154 1.33 0.43 9.27
CA LEU A 154 2.75 0.75 9.10
C LEU A 154 3.60 -0.49 8.82
N VAL A 155 4.70 -0.30 8.08
CA VAL A 155 5.74 -1.32 7.99
C VAL A 155 6.39 -1.51 9.36
N GLN A 156 6.24 -2.69 9.95
CA GLN A 156 6.71 -2.98 11.32
C GLN A 156 8.21 -2.78 11.50
N MET A 157 9.03 -3.19 10.53
CA MET A 157 10.49 -3.05 10.61
C MET A 157 10.99 -1.62 10.37
N ALA A 158 10.22 -0.79 9.67
CA ALA A 158 10.64 0.56 9.25
C ALA A 158 9.42 1.49 9.15
N PRO A 159 8.76 1.85 10.27
CA PRO A 159 7.49 2.58 10.25
C PRO A 159 7.64 4.02 9.75
N VAL A 160 8.75 4.68 10.09
CA VAL A 160 9.07 6.05 9.68
C VAL A 160 9.96 6.02 8.45
N ARG A 161 9.71 6.93 7.51
CA ARG A 161 10.56 7.08 6.33
C ARG A 161 11.85 7.79 6.70
N ALA A 162 12.97 7.10 6.54
CA ALA A 162 14.30 7.65 6.76
C ALA A 162 14.71 8.54 5.58
N TYR A 163 14.54 9.85 5.73
CA TYR A 163 15.01 10.84 4.76
C TYR A 163 16.46 11.26 4.97
N TYR A 164 16.96 11.07 6.19
CA TYR A 164 18.30 11.42 6.58
C TYR A 164 19.06 10.14 6.91
N GLU A 165 20.23 10.00 6.34
CA GLU A 165 21.17 8.95 6.71
C GLU A 165 22.18 9.54 7.70
N GLN A 166 22.32 8.89 8.86
CA GLN A 166 23.32 9.31 9.83
C GLN A 166 24.70 8.94 9.28
N ARG A 167 25.56 9.93 9.11
CA ARG A 167 26.97 9.69 8.78
C ARG A 167 27.63 9.00 9.97
N ASN A 168 28.15 7.79 9.76
CA ASN A 168 28.95 7.07 10.76
C ASN A 168 30.07 7.99 11.28
N THR A 169 30.08 8.33 12.57
CA THR A 169 31.08 9.24 13.15
C THR A 169 32.29 8.52 13.75
N GLY A 170 32.25 7.19 13.87
CA GLY A 170 33.37 6.40 14.41
C GLY A 170 34.47 6.12 13.40
N MET A 171 35.74 6.22 13.82
CA MET A 171 36.94 5.92 12.99
C MET A 171 36.97 4.47 12.44
N LEU A 172 36.24 3.54 13.05
CA LEU A 172 36.11 2.15 12.60
C LEU A 172 34.87 1.89 11.73
N GLN A 173 33.93 2.84 11.66
CA GLN A 173 32.68 2.72 10.91
C GLN A 173 32.63 3.66 9.70
N SER A 174 33.49 4.68 9.66
CA SER A 174 33.75 5.51 8.49
C SER A 174 35.25 5.76 8.31
N GLY A 175 35.70 5.85 7.06
CA GLY A 175 37.10 6.13 6.70
C GLY A 175 37.90 4.95 6.14
N PRO A 176 39.22 5.12 5.91
CA PRO A 176 40.07 4.10 5.29
C PRO A 176 40.18 2.81 6.11
N LEU A 177 40.15 2.91 7.43
CA LEU A 177 40.20 1.74 8.32
C LEU A 177 38.88 0.96 8.31
N ALA A 178 37.75 1.66 8.25
CA ALA A 178 36.42 1.06 8.12
C ALA A 178 36.27 0.30 6.79
N THR A 179 36.71 0.89 5.67
CA THR A 179 36.67 0.23 4.35
C THR A 179 37.61 -0.98 4.22
N LEU A 180 38.65 -1.05 5.05
CA LEU A 180 39.48 -2.25 5.18
C LEU A 180 38.82 -3.32 6.04
N LEU A 181 38.09 -2.93 7.08
CA LEU A 181 37.38 -3.85 7.98
C LEU A 181 35.99 -4.25 7.49
N ASP A 182 35.35 -3.59 6.53
CA ASP A 182 33.98 -3.94 6.12
C ASP A 182 33.94 -5.06 5.06
N ALA A 183 35.04 -5.23 4.32
CA ALA A 183 35.16 -6.29 3.34
C ALA A 183 35.46 -7.64 4.02
N ARG A 184 34.53 -8.59 3.97
CA ARG A 184 34.62 -9.93 4.61
C ARG A 184 35.95 -10.66 4.35
N TRP A 185 36.50 -10.56 3.14
CA TRP A 185 37.78 -11.19 2.78
C TRP A 185 39.00 -10.49 3.40
N LYS A 186 38.94 -9.16 3.57
CA LYS A 186 39.99 -8.37 4.24
C LYS A 186 39.96 -8.59 5.75
N GLN A 187 38.77 -8.70 6.34
CA GLN A 187 38.62 -9.09 7.76
C GLN A 187 39.27 -10.45 8.03
N ALA A 188 39.00 -11.44 7.19
CA ALA A 188 39.60 -12.77 7.32
C ALA A 188 41.13 -12.69 7.29
N GLY A 189 41.72 -11.93 6.34
CA GLY A 189 43.17 -11.74 6.26
C GLY A 189 43.77 -11.10 7.53
N TRP A 190 43.11 -10.09 8.10
CA TRP A 190 43.57 -9.47 9.35
C TRP A 190 43.48 -10.40 10.56
N ILE A 191 42.39 -11.17 10.68
CA ILE A 191 42.24 -12.17 11.73
C ILE A 191 43.36 -13.21 11.62
N THR A 192 43.65 -13.71 10.41
CA THR A 192 44.76 -14.66 10.19
C THR A 192 46.11 -14.06 10.56
N LEU A 193 46.35 -12.79 10.21
CA LEU A 193 47.61 -12.10 10.52
C LEU A 193 47.80 -11.91 12.03
N ILE A 194 46.75 -11.52 12.75
CA ILE A 194 46.77 -11.39 14.21
C ILE A 194 47.01 -12.76 14.86
N ILE A 195 46.34 -13.81 14.39
CA ILE A 195 46.55 -15.17 14.88
C ILE A 195 47.99 -15.61 14.65
N LEU A 196 48.57 -15.39 13.46
CA LEU A 196 49.97 -15.74 13.17
C LEU A 196 50.98 -15.02 14.07
N MET A 197 50.69 -13.78 14.48
CA MET A 197 51.56 -13.03 15.39
C MET A 197 51.42 -13.46 16.85
N VAL A 198 50.21 -13.79 17.30
CA VAL A 198 49.91 -14.09 18.70
C VAL A 198 50.11 -15.58 19.02
N PHE A 199 49.90 -16.46 18.06
CA PHE A 199 50.00 -17.91 18.23
C PHE A 199 51.38 -18.41 18.73
N PRO A 200 52.52 -17.91 18.24
CA PRO A 200 53.84 -18.30 18.75
C PRO A 200 54.04 -17.91 20.22
N ILE A 201 53.56 -16.73 20.61
CA ILE A 201 53.65 -16.22 21.99
C ILE A 201 52.81 -17.07 22.95
N ILE A 202 51.64 -17.51 22.48
CA ILE A 202 50.79 -18.43 23.26
C ILE A 202 51.45 -19.80 23.38
N LEU A 203 52.02 -20.34 22.29
CA LEU A 203 52.75 -21.61 22.33
C LEU A 203 53.93 -21.55 23.30
N GLU A 204 54.74 -20.50 23.26
CA GLU A 204 55.88 -20.30 24.16
C GLU A 204 55.48 -20.17 25.64
N LYS A 205 54.24 -19.78 25.94
CA LYS A 205 53.71 -19.72 27.31
C LYS A 205 52.98 -20.99 27.76
N LEU A 206 52.58 -21.83 26.82
CA LEU A 206 51.90 -23.10 27.08
C LEU A 206 52.89 -24.28 27.14
N ASP A 207 54.03 -24.15 26.45
CA ASP A 207 55.27 -24.92 26.71
C ASP A 207 55.89 -24.48 28.05
#